data_AF-A0AAX6IHA0-F1
#
_entry.id   AF-A0AAX6IHA0-F1
#
_cell.length_a   1.000
_cell.length_b   1.000
_cell.length_c   1.000
_cell.angle_alpha   90.00
_cell.angle_beta   90.00
_cell.angle_gamma   90.00
#
_symmetry.space_group_name_H-M   'P 1'
#
loop_
_entity.id
_entity.type
_entity.pdbx_description
1 polymer ?
#
loop_
_entity_poly.entity_id
_entity_poly.type
_entity_poly.pdbx_seq_one_letter_code
_entity_poly.pdbx_strand_id
1 'polypeptide(L)'
;MAAAINSTAALQIRTWQQNPHRLFQIRSIQRPDPAGFSRSVDWQSTCAILSSTTKATHDHSSPPVINGSNTTTALDLVPTVVGGNGNNLPKPLSITDLSPAPMHGSTLRVAYQGVPGAYSEAAAGKAYPNCEAIPCDQFEVAFQAVELWIADRAVLPVENSLGGSIHRNYDLLLRHRLHIVGEVQLPVHHCLLVLPGVRKEYLTRVISHPQALAQCEHTLTALGLNVTREAFDDTAAAAEYVAANGLRNTAAIASARAAELYNLQIVADGIQDDSGNVTRFVMLAREPIIPRTDRPFKTSIVFAHDREGTSLLFKVLSAFAFRDISLTKIESRPHRNRPIRLVDDANVGTAKRFEYMFYIDFEASMAEPRAQNALAEIQEFTSFLRVLGSYPMDMTPWSTTGPPSAPSSSSSSSSSSD
;
A
#
# COMPACT_ATOMS: atom_id res chain seq x y z
N MET A 1 -22.64 -34.78 -10.66
CA MET A 1 -22.83 -34.29 -9.28
C MET A 1 -21.72 -33.34 -8.80
N ALA A 2 -20.44 -33.51 -9.18
CA ALA A 2 -19.35 -32.60 -8.78
C ALA A 2 -19.41 -31.19 -9.42
N ALA A 3 -20.01 -31.02 -10.60
CA ALA A 3 -20.11 -29.71 -11.28
C ALA A 3 -21.17 -28.77 -10.66
N ALA A 4 -22.20 -29.31 -10.02
CA ALA A 4 -23.28 -28.51 -9.41
C ALA A 4 -22.84 -27.87 -8.08
N ILE A 5 -22.01 -28.56 -7.30
CA ILE A 5 -21.50 -28.11 -5.99
C ILE A 5 -20.56 -26.91 -6.14
N ASN A 6 -19.75 -26.87 -7.21
CA ASN A 6 -18.87 -25.73 -7.49
C ASN A 6 -19.62 -24.46 -7.87
N SER A 7 -20.81 -24.57 -8.50
CA SER A 7 -21.61 -23.38 -8.87
C SER A 7 -22.25 -22.71 -7.65
N THR A 8 -22.73 -23.51 -6.68
CA THR A 8 -23.39 -23.01 -5.48
C THR A 8 -22.40 -22.37 -4.50
N ALA A 9 -21.21 -22.96 -4.35
CA ALA A 9 -20.13 -22.38 -3.54
C ALA A 9 -19.62 -21.06 -4.14
N ALA A 10 -19.44 -21.00 -5.46
CA ALA A 10 -19.05 -19.76 -6.14
C ALA A 10 -20.13 -18.66 -6.04
N LEU A 11 -21.41 -19.04 -6.09
CA LEU A 11 -22.53 -18.12 -5.85
C LEU A 11 -22.59 -17.65 -4.39
N GLN A 12 -22.42 -18.54 -3.41
CA GLN A 12 -22.38 -18.19 -1.99
C GLN A 12 -21.20 -17.27 -1.66
N ILE A 13 -20.02 -17.54 -2.21
CA ILE A 13 -18.83 -16.70 -2.07
C ILE A 13 -19.04 -15.33 -2.72
N ARG A 14 -19.65 -15.28 -3.92
CA ARG A 14 -20.05 -14.00 -4.55
C ARG A 14 -21.10 -13.26 -3.73
N THR A 15 -22.10 -13.92 -3.16
CA THR A 15 -23.10 -13.26 -2.29
C THR A 15 -22.51 -12.79 -0.96
N TRP A 16 -21.54 -13.50 -0.38
CA TRP A 16 -20.78 -13.01 0.79
C TRP A 16 -19.94 -11.79 0.45
N GLN A 17 -19.35 -11.73 -0.75
CA GLN A 17 -18.58 -10.60 -1.24
C GLN A 17 -19.43 -9.43 -1.76
N GLN A 18 -20.72 -9.65 -2.09
CA GLN A 18 -21.61 -8.65 -2.72
C GLN A 18 -22.81 -8.21 -1.86
N ASN A 19 -23.16 -8.89 -0.77
CA ASN A 19 -24.32 -8.56 0.07
C ASN A 19 -24.30 -9.29 1.44
N PRO A 20 -23.65 -8.75 2.49
CA PRO A 20 -23.60 -9.38 3.81
C PRO A 20 -24.92 -9.28 4.63
N HIS A 21 -25.95 -8.60 4.11
CA HIS A 21 -27.19 -8.30 4.87
C HIS A 21 -28.43 -9.11 4.49
N ARG A 22 -28.35 -10.09 3.57
CA ARG A 22 -29.48 -10.98 3.31
C ARG A 22 -29.20 -12.37 3.87
N LEU A 23 -29.60 -12.57 5.11
CA LEU A 23 -30.36 -13.74 5.58
C LEU A 23 -30.75 -13.52 7.06
N PHE A 24 -32.05 -13.69 7.34
CA PHE A 24 -32.75 -13.62 8.64
C PHE A 24 -33.04 -12.22 9.23
N GLN A 25 -34.20 -11.69 8.86
CA GLN A 25 -34.87 -10.58 9.54
C GLN A 25 -35.66 -11.13 10.73
N ILE A 26 -35.12 -11.01 11.96
CA ILE A 26 -35.91 -11.29 13.18
C ILE A 26 -36.76 -10.04 13.48
N ARG A 27 -38.09 -10.22 13.51
CA ARG A 27 -39.05 -9.18 13.87
C ARG A 27 -38.78 -8.68 15.30
N SER A 28 -38.47 -7.40 15.45
CA SER A 28 -38.40 -6.73 16.75
C SER A 28 -39.80 -6.58 17.35
N ILE A 29 -39.96 -7.06 18.58
CA ILE A 29 -41.14 -6.82 19.43
C ILE A 29 -41.00 -5.40 20.02
N GLN A 30 -41.95 -4.51 19.70
CA GLN A 30 -42.09 -3.18 20.30
C GLN A 30 -42.61 -3.26 21.74
N ARG A 31 -42.11 -2.37 22.63
CA ARG A 31 -42.85 -1.70 23.72
C ARG A 31 -41.97 -0.59 24.38
N PRO A 32 -42.56 0.39 25.10
CA PRO A 32 -42.43 1.81 24.77
C PRO A 32 -41.57 2.64 25.75
N ASP A 33 -41.27 3.86 25.33
CA ASP A 33 -40.57 4.93 26.06
C ASP A 33 -41.18 5.26 27.44
N PRO A 34 -40.36 5.88 28.31
CA PRO A 34 -40.83 7.10 28.95
C PRO A 34 -39.85 8.27 28.83
N ALA A 35 -40.48 9.45 28.71
CA ALA A 35 -39.89 10.78 28.64
C ALA A 35 -39.13 11.22 29.90
N GLY A 36 -38.22 12.19 29.75
CA GLY A 36 -37.96 13.15 30.81
C GLY A 36 -36.56 13.78 30.90
N PHE A 37 -36.52 15.06 30.56
CA PHE A 37 -35.70 16.15 31.12
C PHE A 37 -34.39 16.61 30.44
N SER A 38 -34.34 17.94 30.38
CA SER A 38 -33.51 18.90 29.65
C SER A 38 -32.25 19.31 30.43
N ARG A 39 -31.15 19.66 29.74
CA ARG A 39 -30.59 21.03 29.68
C ARG A 39 -29.28 21.13 28.87
N SER A 40 -29.29 22.09 27.93
CA SER A 40 -28.28 23.11 27.62
C SER A 40 -26.84 22.69 27.24
N VAL A 41 -26.38 23.10 26.06
CA VAL A 41 -25.54 24.31 25.81
C VAL A 41 -25.26 24.37 24.30
N ASP A 42 -25.81 25.39 23.64
CA ASP A 42 -25.49 25.76 22.26
C ASP A 42 -24.15 26.52 22.19
N TRP A 43 -23.29 26.14 21.26
CA TRP A 43 -22.18 26.97 20.79
C TRP A 43 -22.37 27.24 19.30
N GLN A 44 -22.87 28.43 18.99
CA GLN A 44 -22.81 29.02 17.66
C GLN A 44 -21.43 29.62 17.42
N SER A 45 -20.88 29.43 16.21
CA SER A 45 -19.82 30.28 15.68
C SER A 45 -20.02 30.47 14.20
N THR A 46 -20.48 31.68 13.88
CA THR A 46 -20.65 32.26 12.55
C THR A 46 -19.36 32.98 12.20
N CYS A 47 -18.76 32.68 11.04
CA CYS A 47 -17.85 33.59 10.36
C CYS A 47 -18.01 33.42 8.84
N ALA A 48 -18.70 34.37 8.23
CA ALA A 48 -18.68 34.64 6.81
C ALA A 48 -17.60 35.70 6.54
N ILE A 49 -16.70 35.45 5.58
CA ILE A 49 -16.01 36.51 4.84
C ILE A 49 -16.02 36.12 3.36
N LEU A 50 -16.70 36.96 2.58
CA LEU A 50 -16.68 37.05 1.13
C LEU A 50 -15.38 37.73 0.68
N SER A 51 -14.75 37.20 -0.37
CA SER A 51 -13.99 38.02 -1.32
C SER A 51 -14.12 37.43 -2.72
N SER A 52 -15.10 37.94 -3.45
CA SER A 52 -15.21 37.81 -4.90
C SER A 52 -14.32 38.87 -5.55
N THR A 53 -13.45 38.47 -6.49
CA THR A 53 -12.89 39.40 -7.48
C THR A 53 -13.32 38.94 -8.86
N THR A 54 -14.17 39.75 -9.47
CA THR A 54 -14.61 39.67 -10.86
C THR A 54 -13.48 40.08 -11.80
N LYS A 55 -13.36 39.41 -12.94
CA LYS A 55 -12.73 39.98 -14.13
C LYS A 55 -13.70 39.91 -15.30
N ALA A 56 -13.84 41.05 -15.94
CA ALA A 56 -14.81 41.37 -16.95
C ALA A 56 -14.53 40.70 -18.30
N THR A 57 -15.63 40.48 -19.01
CA THR A 57 -15.79 40.07 -20.40
C THR A 57 -15.26 41.12 -21.38
N HIS A 58 -14.60 40.66 -22.45
CA HIS A 58 -14.63 41.35 -23.74
C HIS A 58 -15.10 40.37 -24.82
N ASP A 59 -16.18 40.79 -25.47
CA ASP A 59 -16.91 40.12 -26.54
C ASP A 59 -16.31 40.50 -27.90
N HIS A 60 -16.17 39.54 -28.82
CA HIS A 60 -16.21 39.79 -30.27
C HIS A 60 -16.65 38.52 -31.02
N SER A 61 -17.53 38.73 -31.99
CA SER A 61 -18.42 37.77 -32.63
C SER A 61 -17.95 37.28 -34.02
N SER A 62 -17.98 35.94 -34.23
CA SER A 62 -18.33 35.11 -35.42
C SER A 62 -17.67 35.35 -36.81
N PRO A 63 -17.68 34.42 -37.82
CA PRO A 63 -18.47 33.17 -37.99
C PRO A 63 -17.67 31.91 -38.51
N PRO A 64 -18.32 30.76 -38.83
CA PRO A 64 -17.66 29.45 -39.02
C PRO A 64 -17.51 29.01 -40.50
N VAL A 65 -16.58 28.09 -40.81
CA VAL A 65 -16.47 27.43 -42.14
C VAL A 65 -16.02 25.94 -42.05
N ILE A 66 -16.99 25.06 -42.32
CA ILE A 66 -17.06 23.90 -43.26
C ILE A 66 -15.92 22.84 -43.38
N ASN A 67 -16.38 21.58 -43.34
CA ASN A 67 -15.81 20.29 -43.75
C ASN A 67 -14.89 20.24 -44.99
N GLY A 68 -13.93 19.31 -44.97
CA GLY A 68 -13.26 18.83 -46.19
C GLY A 68 -12.30 17.67 -45.93
N SER A 69 -12.65 16.50 -46.46
CA SER A 69 -11.93 15.23 -46.50
C SER A 69 -10.52 15.29 -47.11
N ASN A 70 -9.64 14.34 -46.73
CA ASN A 70 -8.95 13.47 -47.68
C ASN A 70 -8.20 12.30 -47.00
N THR A 71 -8.52 11.09 -47.49
CA THR A 71 -7.72 9.86 -47.53
C THR A 71 -6.31 10.13 -48.10
N THR A 72 -5.20 9.41 -47.81
CA THR A 72 -4.92 7.99 -48.12
C THR A 72 -3.51 7.60 -47.60
N THR A 73 -3.35 6.31 -47.25
CA THR A 73 -2.16 5.40 -47.34
C THR A 73 -0.86 5.61 -46.53
N ALA A 74 -0.70 4.73 -45.53
CA ALA A 74 0.39 3.75 -45.29
C ALA A 74 1.88 4.12 -45.46
N LEU A 75 2.68 3.85 -44.42
CA LEU A 75 3.74 2.81 -44.39
C LEU A 75 4.49 2.80 -43.05
N ASP A 76 4.79 1.60 -42.57
CA ASP A 76 5.62 1.26 -41.40
C ASP A 76 6.93 2.03 -41.33
N LEU A 77 7.23 2.63 -40.17
CA LEU A 77 8.60 2.82 -39.69
C LEU A 77 8.61 2.70 -38.16
N VAL A 78 9.19 1.60 -37.67
CA VAL A 78 9.64 1.44 -36.29
C VAL A 78 10.74 2.46 -35.99
N PRO A 79 10.66 3.27 -34.92
CA PRO A 79 11.82 3.97 -34.42
C PRO A 79 12.49 3.15 -33.30
N THR A 80 13.61 2.53 -33.64
CA THR A 80 14.71 2.32 -32.69
C THR A 80 15.11 3.66 -32.07
N VAL A 81 14.98 3.80 -30.75
CA VAL A 81 15.58 4.92 -30.02
C VAL A 81 16.83 4.43 -29.31
N VAL A 82 17.97 4.74 -29.92
CA VAL A 82 19.28 4.82 -29.27
C VAL A 82 19.41 6.24 -28.71
N GLY A 83 19.72 6.35 -27.41
CA GLY A 83 20.47 7.45 -26.81
C GLY A 83 19.80 8.83 -26.68
N GLY A 84 19.27 9.13 -25.49
CA GLY A 84 18.94 10.48 -25.05
C GLY A 84 19.20 10.65 -23.55
N ASN A 85 20.28 11.36 -23.19
CA ASN A 85 20.69 11.67 -21.83
C ASN A 85 19.74 12.68 -21.19
N GLY A 86 19.05 12.24 -20.13
CA GLY A 86 18.16 13.01 -19.28
C GLY A 86 17.22 12.03 -18.59
N ASN A 87 17.53 11.64 -17.34
CA ASN A 87 16.68 10.72 -16.56
C ASN A 87 15.34 11.41 -16.25
N ASN A 88 14.40 11.34 -17.18
CA ASN A 88 13.03 11.81 -17.00
C ASN A 88 12.27 10.75 -16.18
N LEU A 89 12.63 10.64 -14.89
CA LEU A 89 11.94 9.77 -13.95
C LEU A 89 10.50 10.26 -13.76
N PRO A 90 9.52 9.35 -13.61
CA PRO A 90 8.14 9.75 -13.41
C PRO A 90 7.99 10.47 -12.07
N LYS A 91 7.34 11.64 -12.09
CA LYS A 91 6.99 12.37 -10.87
C LYS A 91 5.80 11.67 -10.20
N PRO A 92 5.77 11.60 -8.85
CA PRO A 92 4.61 11.07 -8.14
C PRO A 92 3.34 11.80 -8.51
N LEU A 93 2.28 11.05 -8.82
CA LEU A 93 0.95 11.60 -8.99
C LEU A 93 0.50 12.27 -7.68
N SER A 94 -0.11 13.44 -7.83
CA SER A 94 -0.78 14.16 -6.75
C SER A 94 -2.29 14.15 -6.97
N ILE A 95 -3.05 14.60 -5.95
CA ILE A 95 -4.51 14.69 -6.04
C ILE A 95 -5.00 15.58 -7.20
N THR A 96 -4.21 16.57 -7.63
CA THR A 96 -4.56 17.45 -8.75
C THR A 96 -4.34 16.81 -10.12
N ASP A 97 -3.54 15.75 -10.19
CA ASP A 97 -3.23 15.03 -11.43
C ASP A 97 -4.27 13.95 -11.75
N LEU A 98 -5.16 13.65 -10.80
CA LEU A 98 -6.21 12.65 -10.92
C LEU A 98 -7.34 13.13 -11.85
N SER A 99 -7.16 12.94 -13.14
CA SER A 99 -8.22 13.00 -14.15
C SER A 99 -8.42 11.60 -14.75
N PRO A 100 -9.62 11.25 -15.26
CA PRO A 100 -9.82 9.96 -15.92
C PRO A 100 -8.90 9.86 -17.15
N ALA A 101 -7.85 9.05 -17.04
CA ALA A 101 -6.87 8.83 -18.10
C ALA A 101 -7.34 7.74 -19.09
N PRO A 102 -6.91 7.79 -20.36
CA PRO A 102 -7.48 7.03 -21.47
C PRO A 102 -7.15 5.52 -21.46
N MET A 103 -7.76 4.81 -22.42
CA MET A 103 -7.91 3.35 -22.54
C MET A 103 -6.71 2.48 -22.13
N HIS A 104 -7.05 1.32 -21.54
CA HIS A 104 -6.18 0.20 -21.18
C HIS A 104 -5.10 -0.09 -22.23
N GLY A 105 -3.84 0.22 -21.88
CA GLY A 105 -2.67 -0.34 -22.57
C GLY A 105 -2.50 -1.83 -22.24
N SER A 106 -1.60 -2.51 -22.96
CA SER A 106 -1.27 -3.92 -22.72
C SER A 106 -0.50 -4.17 -21.42
N THR A 107 0.09 -3.12 -20.83
CA THR A 107 0.95 -3.21 -19.65
C THR A 107 0.15 -2.93 -18.39
N LEU A 108 0.29 -3.78 -17.37
CA LEU A 108 -0.39 -3.63 -16.08
C LEU A 108 0.20 -2.43 -15.32
N ARG A 109 -0.66 -1.48 -14.93
CA ARG A 109 -0.27 -0.30 -14.16
C ARG A 109 -0.46 -0.51 -12.67
N VAL A 110 0.59 -0.30 -11.88
CA VAL A 110 0.60 -0.57 -10.43
C VAL A 110 0.98 0.70 -9.67
N ALA A 111 0.00 1.29 -8.98
CA ALA A 111 0.23 2.45 -8.13
C ALA A 111 0.97 2.06 -6.83
N TYR A 112 1.89 2.92 -6.40
CA TYR A 112 2.58 2.79 -5.12
C TYR A 112 2.84 4.17 -4.54
N GLN A 113 2.92 4.28 -3.20
CA GLN A 113 3.29 5.54 -2.57
C GLN A 113 4.82 5.67 -2.49
N GLY A 114 5.33 6.82 -2.92
CA GLY A 114 6.75 7.17 -2.92
C GLY A 114 7.27 7.65 -4.28
N VAL A 115 8.58 7.78 -4.37
CA VAL A 115 9.32 8.13 -5.60
C VAL A 115 10.00 6.89 -6.19
N PRO A 116 10.50 6.93 -7.44
CA PRO A 116 11.33 5.86 -7.99
C PRO A 116 12.53 5.54 -7.08
N GLY A 117 12.83 4.26 -6.87
CA GLY A 117 13.82 3.75 -5.94
C GLY A 117 13.28 3.42 -4.54
N ALA A 118 12.03 3.76 -4.23
CA ALA A 118 11.41 3.41 -2.95
C ALA A 118 11.20 1.89 -2.82
N TYR A 119 11.15 1.39 -1.58
CA TYR A 119 10.84 -0.03 -1.32
C TYR A 119 9.45 -0.43 -1.84
N SER A 120 8.51 0.50 -1.88
CA SER A 120 7.18 0.29 -2.48
C SER A 120 7.24 0.03 -3.99
N GLU A 121 8.18 0.65 -4.72
CA GLU A 121 8.40 0.37 -6.15
C GLU A 121 8.95 -1.06 -6.33
N ALA A 122 9.93 -1.45 -5.51
CA ALA A 122 10.48 -2.81 -5.53
C ALA A 122 9.41 -3.87 -5.19
N ALA A 123 8.53 -3.56 -4.22
CA ALA A 123 7.39 -4.41 -3.88
C ALA A 123 6.40 -4.53 -5.04
N ALA A 124 6.12 -3.44 -5.77
CA ALA A 124 5.28 -3.46 -6.96
C ALA A 124 5.86 -4.37 -8.06
N GLY A 125 7.17 -4.25 -8.34
CA GLY A 125 7.85 -5.11 -9.31
C GLY A 125 7.92 -6.59 -8.90
N LYS A 126 8.08 -6.88 -7.59
CA LYS A 126 8.00 -8.25 -7.06
C LYS A 126 6.60 -8.83 -7.17
N ALA A 127 5.57 -8.03 -6.88
CA ALA A 127 4.17 -8.43 -6.95
C ALA A 127 3.69 -8.69 -8.39
N TYR A 128 4.13 -7.84 -9.32
CA TYR A 128 3.73 -7.87 -10.71
C TYR A 128 4.95 -7.66 -11.62
N PRO A 129 5.62 -8.74 -12.04
CA PRO A 129 6.75 -8.63 -12.97
C PRO A 129 6.34 -7.92 -14.27
N ASN A 130 7.20 -7.05 -14.78
CA ASN A 130 6.98 -6.23 -15.98
C ASN A 130 5.79 -5.25 -15.89
N CYS A 131 5.36 -4.87 -14.69
CA CYS A 131 4.37 -3.81 -14.54
C CYS A 131 4.96 -2.43 -14.83
N GLU A 132 4.08 -1.49 -15.19
CA GLU A 132 4.37 -0.06 -15.14
C GLU A 132 4.08 0.44 -13.72
N ALA A 133 5.13 0.77 -12.98
CA ALA A 133 5.00 1.29 -11.62
C ALA A 133 4.65 2.79 -11.67
N ILE A 134 3.53 3.17 -11.04
CA ILE A 134 3.03 4.54 -10.99
C ILE A 134 3.32 5.13 -9.60
N PRO A 135 4.28 6.04 -9.45
CA PRO A 135 4.53 6.70 -8.17
C PRO A 135 3.36 7.60 -7.79
N CYS A 136 3.05 7.68 -6.50
CA CYS A 136 2.03 8.54 -5.91
C CYS A 136 2.61 9.24 -4.68
N ASP A 137 2.30 10.52 -4.49
CA ASP A 137 2.85 11.31 -3.39
C ASP A 137 2.36 10.81 -2.02
N GLN A 138 1.10 10.40 -1.95
CA GLN A 138 0.39 9.99 -0.74
C GLN A 138 -0.33 8.65 -0.94
N PHE A 139 -0.62 7.97 0.17
CA PHE A 139 -1.36 6.70 0.12
C PHE A 139 -2.76 6.89 -0.48
N GLU A 140 -3.46 7.97 -0.14
CA GLU A 140 -4.79 8.32 -0.67
C GLU A 140 -4.80 8.37 -2.19
N VAL A 141 -3.76 8.94 -2.78
CA VAL A 141 -3.65 9.10 -4.23
C VAL A 141 -3.48 7.74 -4.89
N ALA A 142 -2.72 6.82 -4.29
CA ALA A 142 -2.62 5.44 -4.78
C ALA A 142 -3.95 4.68 -4.71
N PHE A 143 -4.76 4.87 -3.65
CA PHE A 143 -6.11 4.31 -3.57
C PHE A 143 -7.03 4.90 -4.66
N GLN A 144 -7.05 6.23 -4.79
CA GLN A 144 -7.88 6.93 -5.77
C GLN A 144 -7.48 6.60 -7.20
N ALA A 145 -6.18 6.43 -7.48
CA ALA A 145 -5.69 6.04 -8.80
C ALA A 145 -6.31 4.71 -9.27
N VAL A 146 -6.48 3.75 -8.37
CA VAL A 146 -7.13 2.46 -8.68
C VAL A 146 -8.64 2.62 -8.87
N GLU A 147 -9.30 3.41 -8.01
CA GLU A 147 -10.75 3.68 -8.10
C GLU A 147 -11.11 4.44 -9.40
N LEU A 148 -10.27 5.37 -9.82
CA LEU A 148 -10.45 6.22 -11.00
C LEU A 148 -9.90 5.60 -12.30
N TRP A 149 -9.49 4.33 -12.28
CA TRP A 149 -8.98 3.60 -13.45
C TRP A 149 -7.67 4.16 -14.05
N ILE A 150 -6.96 5.00 -13.29
CA ILE A 150 -5.62 5.50 -13.62
C ILE A 150 -4.58 4.40 -13.41
N ALA A 151 -4.77 3.56 -12.38
CA ALA A 151 -3.99 2.35 -12.15
C ALA A 151 -4.90 1.11 -12.11
N ASP A 152 -4.35 -0.05 -12.42
CA ASP A 152 -5.09 -1.32 -12.41
C ASP A 152 -4.99 -2.01 -11.04
N ARG A 153 -3.89 -1.76 -10.33
CA ARG A 153 -3.57 -2.30 -9.00
C ARG A 153 -2.87 -1.24 -8.16
N ALA A 154 -2.87 -1.43 -6.84
CA ALA A 154 -1.95 -0.72 -5.95
C ALA A 154 -1.17 -1.72 -5.10
N VAL A 155 0.06 -1.40 -4.74
CA VAL A 155 0.87 -2.17 -3.78
C VAL A 155 1.28 -1.25 -2.65
N LEU A 156 0.76 -1.52 -1.45
CA LEU A 156 0.87 -0.63 -0.30
C LEU A 156 1.36 -1.38 0.95
N PRO A 157 2.26 -0.77 1.75
CA PRO A 157 2.78 -1.40 2.95
C PRO A 157 1.72 -1.37 4.06
N VAL A 158 1.52 -2.48 4.78
CA VAL A 158 0.58 -2.56 5.90
C VAL A 158 1.25 -2.83 7.23
N GLU A 159 2.47 -3.35 7.21
CA GLU A 159 3.19 -3.75 8.41
C GLU A 159 4.69 -3.80 8.13
N ASN A 160 5.49 -3.33 9.07
CA ASN A 160 6.93 -3.50 9.08
C ASN A 160 7.32 -4.23 10.38
N SER A 161 8.26 -5.18 10.32
CA SER A 161 8.64 -5.99 11.48
C SER A 161 9.22 -5.17 12.64
N LEU A 162 9.82 -4.02 12.36
CA LEU A 162 10.39 -3.12 13.36
C LEU A 162 9.46 -1.95 13.72
N GLY A 163 8.72 -1.42 12.75
CA GLY A 163 7.83 -0.27 12.90
C GLY A 163 6.38 -0.60 13.26
N GLY A 164 5.99 -1.88 13.18
CA GLY A 164 4.63 -2.35 13.41
C GLY A 164 3.66 -2.00 12.28
N SER A 165 2.37 -1.92 12.63
CA SER A 165 1.26 -1.71 11.70
C SER A 165 1.22 -0.29 11.12
N ILE A 166 1.09 -0.18 9.79
CA ILE A 166 0.91 1.10 9.07
C ILE A 166 -0.58 1.42 9.04
N HIS A 167 -1.01 1.98 10.16
CA HIS A 167 -2.38 2.33 10.46
C HIS A 167 -3.12 3.15 9.40
N ARG A 168 -2.42 4.03 8.69
CA ARG A 168 -3.04 4.86 7.66
C ARG A 168 -3.66 4.03 6.53
N ASN A 169 -2.98 2.96 6.12
CA ASN A 169 -3.45 2.11 5.02
C ASN A 169 -4.63 1.22 5.45
N TYR A 170 -4.69 0.81 6.72
CA TYR A 170 -5.88 0.16 7.28
C TYR A 170 -7.10 1.10 7.29
N ASP A 171 -6.91 2.35 7.70
CA ASP A 171 -7.99 3.34 7.69
C ASP A 171 -8.48 3.63 6.26
N LEU A 172 -7.58 3.62 5.26
CA LEU A 172 -7.92 3.80 3.85
C LEU A 172 -8.66 2.60 3.26
N LEU A 173 -8.27 1.36 3.61
CA LEU A 173 -9.00 0.15 3.23
C LEU A 173 -10.47 0.19 3.66
N LEU A 174 -10.77 0.84 4.78
CA LEU A 174 -12.15 1.03 5.25
C LEU A 174 -12.93 2.09 4.44
N ARG A 175 -12.24 3.13 3.95
CA ARG A 175 -12.85 4.26 3.24
C ARG A 175 -13.02 4.02 1.75
N HIS A 176 -12.22 3.13 1.17
CA HIS A 176 -12.19 2.83 -0.25
C HIS A 176 -12.75 1.42 -0.50
N ARG A 177 -13.35 1.22 -1.68
CA ARG A 177 -13.92 -0.07 -2.09
C ARG A 177 -12.90 -0.91 -2.84
N LEU A 178 -11.72 -1.04 -2.24
CA LEU A 178 -10.68 -1.93 -2.74
C LEU A 178 -10.61 -3.20 -1.87
N HIS A 179 -10.12 -4.26 -2.49
CA HIS A 179 -9.95 -5.57 -1.90
C HIS A 179 -8.48 -5.97 -1.93
N ILE A 180 -8.04 -6.65 -0.87
CA ILE A 180 -6.73 -7.29 -0.85
C ILE A 180 -6.80 -8.55 -1.71
N VAL A 181 -5.97 -8.59 -2.75
CA VAL A 181 -5.91 -9.68 -3.74
C VAL A 181 -4.62 -10.49 -3.68
N GLY A 182 -3.70 -10.09 -2.81
CA GLY A 182 -2.42 -10.74 -2.58
C GLY A 182 -1.60 -9.99 -1.54
N GLU A 183 -0.48 -10.58 -1.15
CA GLU A 183 0.53 -9.94 -0.31
C GLU A 183 1.93 -10.22 -0.85
N VAL A 184 2.87 -9.37 -0.47
CA VAL A 184 4.30 -9.53 -0.76
C VAL A 184 5.09 -9.14 0.48
N GLN A 185 6.06 -9.96 0.86
CA GLN A 185 7.03 -9.62 1.89
C GLN A 185 8.33 -9.14 1.22
N LEU A 186 8.81 -7.96 1.60
CA LEU A 186 10.05 -7.40 1.08
C LEU A 186 11.05 -7.17 2.22
N PRO A 187 12.23 -7.83 2.17
CA PRO A 187 13.37 -7.51 3.02
C PRO A 187 13.80 -6.06 2.82
N VAL A 188 14.01 -5.33 3.91
CA VAL A 188 14.50 -3.94 3.87
C VAL A 188 16.01 -3.95 4.10
N HIS A 189 16.76 -3.69 3.03
CA HIS A 189 18.21 -3.58 3.04
C HIS A 189 18.64 -2.13 2.80
N HIS A 190 19.11 -1.48 3.86
CA HIS A 190 19.54 -0.09 3.81
C HIS A 190 21.00 0.01 3.35
N CYS A 191 21.24 0.91 2.40
CA CYS A 191 22.57 1.27 1.89
C CYS A 191 22.91 2.71 2.28
N LEU A 192 24.18 2.98 2.58
CA LEU A 192 24.72 4.32 2.72
C LEU A 192 25.21 4.83 1.36
N LEU A 193 24.53 5.84 0.83
CA LEU A 193 24.72 6.35 -0.53
C LEU A 193 25.40 7.72 -0.53
N VAL A 194 26.34 7.93 -1.44
CA VAL A 194 27.04 9.20 -1.65
C VAL A 194 27.22 9.50 -3.13
N LEU A 195 27.61 10.72 -3.49
CA LEU A 195 28.03 11.00 -4.86
C LEU A 195 29.31 10.24 -5.22
N PRO A 196 29.47 9.80 -6.49
CA PRO A 196 30.67 9.09 -6.94
C PRO A 196 31.97 9.82 -6.55
N GLY A 197 32.89 9.07 -5.95
CA GLY A 197 34.21 9.58 -5.53
C GLY A 197 34.23 10.31 -4.18
N VAL A 198 33.09 10.49 -3.51
CA VAL A 198 33.06 10.99 -2.13
C VAL A 198 33.54 9.89 -1.18
N ARG A 199 34.51 10.23 -0.34
CA ARG A 199 34.99 9.33 0.72
C ARG A 199 34.23 9.57 2.02
N LYS A 200 34.05 8.50 2.80
CA LYS A 200 33.29 8.53 4.06
C LYS A 200 33.82 9.55 5.07
N GLU A 201 35.12 9.85 5.06
CA GLU A 201 35.74 10.77 6.01
C GLU A 201 35.32 12.24 5.80
N TYR A 202 34.75 12.57 4.64
CA TYR A 202 34.26 13.91 4.32
C TYR A 202 32.77 14.12 4.63
N LEU A 203 32.08 13.07 5.09
CA LEU A 203 30.68 13.16 5.42
C LEU A 203 30.50 13.89 6.75
N THR A 204 29.62 14.88 6.74
CA THR A 204 29.20 15.60 7.95
C THR A 204 27.74 15.38 8.28
N ARG A 205 26.94 14.89 7.31
CA ARG A 205 25.49 14.73 7.40
C ARG A 205 25.04 13.41 6.81
N VAL A 206 24.00 12.83 7.40
CA VAL A 206 23.25 11.69 6.86
C VAL A 206 21.76 12.02 6.90
N ILE A 207 21.11 11.88 5.75
CA ILE A 207 19.66 12.13 5.60
C ILE A 207 18.90 10.87 5.22
N SER A 208 17.71 10.69 5.79
CA SER A 208 16.76 9.64 5.40
C SER A 208 15.44 9.82 6.14
N HIS A 209 14.48 8.94 5.87
CA HIS A 209 13.27 8.83 6.68
C HIS A 209 13.61 8.56 8.16
N PRO A 210 12.92 9.18 9.15
CA PRO A 210 13.22 9.00 10.58
C PRO A 210 13.30 7.53 11.02
N GLN A 211 12.43 6.68 10.48
CA GLN A 211 12.45 5.24 10.79
C GLN A 211 13.72 4.56 10.25
N ALA A 212 14.20 4.93 9.05
CA ALA A 212 15.42 4.36 8.49
C ALA A 212 16.66 4.84 9.27
N LEU A 213 16.69 6.10 9.71
CA LEU A 213 17.75 6.62 10.58
C LEU A 213 17.81 5.87 11.91
N ALA A 214 16.66 5.64 12.55
CA ALA A 214 16.58 4.88 13.80
C ALA A 214 17.00 3.42 13.63
N GLN A 215 16.69 2.82 12.47
CA GLN A 215 17.06 1.44 12.15
C GLN A 215 18.55 1.25 11.81
N CYS A 216 19.33 2.32 11.66
CA CYS A 216 20.75 2.26 11.33
C CYS A 216 21.63 2.97 12.37
N GLU A 217 21.08 3.32 13.52
CA GLU A 217 21.74 4.17 14.52
C GLU A 217 23.04 3.54 15.04
N HIS A 218 23.02 2.25 15.33
CA HIS A 218 24.19 1.55 15.89
C HIS A 218 25.28 1.45 14.84
N THR A 219 24.93 1.07 13.62
CA THR A 219 25.87 0.94 12.51
C THR A 219 26.50 2.27 12.13
N LEU A 220 25.72 3.35 12.06
CA LEU A 220 26.24 4.70 11.80
C LEU A 220 27.25 5.14 12.88
N THR A 221 26.97 4.83 14.14
CA THR A 221 27.86 5.13 15.27
C THR A 221 29.15 4.31 15.17
N ALA A 222 29.06 3.02 14.84
CA ALA A 222 30.20 2.12 14.68
C ALA A 222 31.11 2.48 13.49
N LEU A 223 30.55 3.08 12.44
CA LEU A 223 31.32 3.57 11.29
C LEU A 223 32.23 4.77 11.63
N GLY A 224 32.17 5.30 12.86
CA GLY A 224 33.00 6.42 13.31
C GLY A 224 32.66 7.74 12.61
N LEU A 225 31.50 7.78 11.95
CA LEU A 225 30.97 8.97 11.31
C LEU A 225 30.39 9.86 12.41
N ASN A 226 31.07 10.94 12.77
CA ASN A 226 30.50 11.98 13.63
C ASN A 226 29.57 12.88 12.81
N VAL A 227 28.57 12.26 12.18
CA VAL A 227 27.66 12.86 11.22
C VAL A 227 26.36 13.27 11.90
N THR A 228 25.84 14.43 11.55
CA THR A 228 24.51 14.84 11.99
C THR A 228 23.46 14.05 11.21
N ARG A 229 22.49 13.48 11.94
CA ARG A 229 21.37 12.73 11.37
C ARG A 229 20.20 13.68 11.19
N GLU A 230 19.68 13.77 9.98
CA GLU A 230 18.63 14.73 9.65
C GLU A 230 17.47 14.04 8.94
N ALA A 231 16.27 14.25 9.48
CA ALA A 231 15.06 13.66 8.97
C ALA A 231 14.72 14.20 7.58
N PHE A 232 14.28 13.29 6.72
CA PHE A 232 13.75 13.57 5.39
C PHE A 232 12.43 12.83 5.21
N ASP A 233 11.62 13.22 4.24
CA ASP A 233 10.25 12.69 4.10
C ASP A 233 10.22 11.23 3.60
N ASP A 234 11.18 10.83 2.77
CA ASP A 234 11.26 9.50 2.16
C ASP A 234 12.72 9.08 1.92
N THR A 235 12.99 7.77 1.94
CA THR A 235 14.36 7.24 1.78
C THR A 235 14.89 7.44 0.36
N ALA A 236 14.08 7.17 -0.66
CA ALA A 236 14.48 7.34 -2.05
C ALA A 236 14.50 8.83 -2.45
N ALA A 237 13.58 9.64 -1.92
CA ALA A 237 13.61 11.09 -2.11
C ALA A 237 14.87 11.72 -1.47
N ALA A 238 15.37 11.18 -0.35
CA ALA A 238 16.63 11.62 0.24
C ALA A 238 17.82 11.34 -0.70
N ALA A 239 17.84 10.17 -1.36
CA ALA A 239 18.85 9.84 -2.36
C ALA A 239 18.78 10.76 -3.59
N GLU A 240 17.57 10.98 -4.12
CA GLU A 240 17.32 11.93 -5.21
C GLU A 240 17.83 13.33 -4.84
N TYR A 241 17.55 13.80 -3.62
CA TYR A 241 17.95 15.11 -3.14
C TYR A 241 19.48 15.28 -3.08
N VAL A 242 20.21 14.26 -2.59
CA VAL A 242 21.69 14.27 -2.59
C VAL A 242 22.24 14.36 -4.02
N ALA A 243 21.67 13.57 -4.93
CA ALA A 243 22.10 13.55 -6.33
C ALA A 243 21.82 14.87 -7.04
N ALA A 244 20.58 15.37 -6.96
CA ALA A 244 20.12 16.57 -7.66
C ALA A 244 20.85 17.84 -7.22
N ASN A 245 21.23 17.93 -5.94
CA ASN A 245 21.90 19.12 -5.39
C ASN A 245 23.43 19.00 -5.35
N GLY A 246 24.01 17.88 -5.80
CA GLY A 246 25.46 17.71 -5.80
C GLY A 246 26.09 17.75 -4.39
N LEU A 247 25.38 17.26 -3.36
CA LEU A 247 25.81 17.35 -1.96
C LEU A 247 26.97 16.38 -1.67
N ARG A 248 28.19 16.91 -1.63
CA ARG A 248 29.41 16.11 -1.40
C ARG A 248 29.72 15.78 0.06
N ASN A 249 29.12 16.50 1.01
CA ASN A 249 29.30 16.30 2.45
C ASN A 249 28.12 15.56 3.12
N THR A 250 27.16 15.10 2.32
CA THR A 250 25.93 14.47 2.79
C THR A 250 25.80 13.08 2.18
N ALA A 251 25.50 12.09 3.02
CA ALA A 251 25.07 10.77 2.56
C ALA A 251 23.56 10.60 2.73
N ALA A 252 22.97 9.73 1.92
CA ALA A 252 21.58 9.29 2.07
C ALA A 252 21.53 7.83 2.52
N ILE A 253 20.55 7.48 3.37
CA ILE A 253 20.22 6.06 3.60
C ILE A 253 19.03 5.71 2.73
N ALA A 254 19.21 4.79 1.79
CA ALA A 254 18.17 4.35 0.87
C ALA A 254 18.42 2.92 0.36
N SER A 255 17.58 2.45 -0.55
CA SER A 255 17.76 1.15 -1.20
C SER A 255 18.93 1.16 -2.19
N ALA A 256 19.49 -0.01 -2.50
CA ALA A 256 20.45 -0.17 -3.60
C ALA A 256 19.86 0.29 -4.94
N ARG A 257 18.55 0.09 -5.14
CA ARG A 257 17.83 0.53 -6.34
C ARG A 257 17.87 2.05 -6.51
N ALA A 258 17.72 2.81 -5.42
CA ALA A 258 17.85 4.27 -5.46
C ALA A 258 19.29 4.68 -5.86
N ALA A 259 20.31 3.94 -5.42
CA ALA A 259 21.69 4.21 -5.82
C ALA A 259 21.89 4.11 -7.34
N GLU A 260 21.35 3.06 -7.96
CA GLU A 260 21.39 2.86 -9.41
C GLU A 260 20.65 3.98 -10.16
N LEU A 261 19.43 4.30 -9.73
CA LEU A 261 18.57 5.28 -10.41
C LEU A 261 19.13 6.70 -10.37
N TYR A 262 19.72 7.08 -9.24
CA TYR A 262 20.25 8.43 -9.01
C TYR A 262 21.76 8.53 -9.22
N ASN A 263 22.40 7.49 -9.77
CA ASN A 263 23.84 7.41 -10.04
C ASN A 263 24.70 7.75 -8.80
N LEU A 264 24.33 7.17 -7.66
CA LEU A 264 25.05 7.28 -6.39
C LEU A 264 25.92 6.04 -6.15
N GLN A 265 27.00 6.25 -5.41
CA GLN A 265 27.91 5.21 -4.96
C GLN A 265 27.46 4.66 -3.60
N ILE A 266 27.37 3.34 -3.48
CA ILE A 266 27.16 2.66 -2.20
C ILE A 266 28.51 2.60 -1.46
N VAL A 267 28.59 3.20 -0.27
CA VAL A 267 29.80 3.21 0.58
C VAL A 267 29.76 2.10 1.62
N ALA A 268 28.56 1.78 2.08
CA ALA A 268 28.30 0.66 2.98
C ALA A 268 26.95 0.06 2.61
N ASP A 269 26.90 -1.26 2.55
CA ASP A 269 25.69 -2.04 2.25
C ASP A 269 25.26 -2.78 3.52
N GLY A 270 23.96 -3.02 3.66
CA GLY A 270 23.36 -3.71 4.79
C GLY A 270 23.59 -3.01 6.12
N ILE A 271 23.37 -1.69 6.19
CA ILE A 271 23.66 -0.88 7.38
C ILE A 271 22.53 -0.85 8.42
N GLN A 272 21.45 -1.59 8.19
CA GLN A 272 20.40 -1.78 9.18
C GLN A 272 20.90 -2.59 10.37
N ASP A 273 20.50 -2.19 11.57
CA ASP A 273 20.92 -2.79 12.83
C ASP A 273 20.30 -4.20 13.02
N ASP A 274 19.15 -4.46 12.39
CA ASP A 274 18.49 -5.78 12.37
C ASP A 274 18.32 -6.30 10.94
N SER A 275 18.92 -7.47 10.66
CA SER A 275 18.81 -8.17 9.37
C SER A 275 17.43 -8.78 9.08
N GLY A 276 16.58 -8.94 10.10
CA GLY A 276 15.21 -9.42 10.00
C GLY A 276 14.17 -8.32 9.70
N ASN A 277 14.61 -7.17 9.19
CA ASN A 277 13.72 -6.08 8.81
C ASN A 277 12.94 -6.43 7.54
N VAL A 278 11.63 -6.62 7.68
CA VAL A 278 10.73 -7.02 6.59
C VAL A 278 9.53 -6.09 6.59
N THR A 279 9.18 -5.62 5.41
CA THR A 279 7.91 -4.91 5.19
C THR A 279 6.96 -5.80 4.42
N ARG A 280 5.76 -5.99 4.99
CA ARG A 280 4.65 -6.66 4.34
C ARG A 280 3.81 -5.64 3.57
N PHE A 281 3.64 -5.91 2.29
CA PHE A 281 2.82 -5.17 1.36
C PHE A 281 1.58 -5.97 1.00
N VAL A 282 0.48 -5.27 0.75
CA VAL A 282 -0.75 -5.84 0.20
C VAL A 282 -0.96 -5.34 -1.22
N MET A 283 -1.45 -6.24 -2.07
CA MET A 283 -1.87 -5.95 -3.43
C MET A 283 -3.36 -5.62 -3.40
N LEU A 284 -3.75 -4.46 -3.92
CA LEU A 284 -5.13 -3.98 -3.93
C LEU A 284 -5.70 -3.97 -5.34
N ALA A 285 -6.98 -4.31 -5.44
CA ALA A 285 -7.75 -4.23 -6.69
C ALA A 285 -9.19 -3.80 -6.41
N ARG A 286 -9.88 -3.33 -7.45
CA ARG A 286 -11.32 -2.98 -7.39
C ARG A 286 -12.21 -4.18 -7.16
N GLU A 287 -11.85 -5.33 -7.72
CA GLU A 287 -12.62 -6.57 -7.59
C GLU A 287 -11.87 -7.56 -6.70
N PRO A 288 -12.57 -8.27 -5.81
CA PRO A 288 -11.95 -9.35 -5.05
C PRO A 288 -11.62 -10.51 -5.98
N ILE A 289 -10.56 -11.25 -5.64
CA ILE A 289 -10.31 -12.53 -6.30
C ILE A 289 -11.31 -13.58 -5.84
N ILE A 290 -11.55 -14.57 -6.70
CA ILE A 290 -12.31 -15.76 -6.33
C ILE A 290 -11.40 -16.65 -5.46
N PRO A 291 -11.71 -16.84 -4.16
CA PRO A 291 -10.94 -17.68 -3.26
C PRO A 291 -10.90 -19.13 -3.76
N ARG A 292 -9.75 -19.77 -3.57
CA ARG A 292 -9.50 -21.17 -3.94
C ARG A 292 -8.85 -21.91 -2.79
N THR A 293 -8.71 -23.21 -2.92
CA THR A 293 -8.00 -24.09 -1.98
C THR A 293 -6.79 -24.77 -2.62
N ASP A 294 -6.31 -24.23 -3.75
CA ASP A 294 -5.20 -24.79 -4.55
C ASP A 294 -3.81 -24.49 -3.99
N ARG A 295 -3.73 -23.59 -3.01
CA ARG A 295 -2.52 -23.17 -2.32
C ARG A 295 -2.88 -22.58 -0.94
N PRO A 296 -1.90 -22.26 -0.09
CA PRO A 296 -2.16 -21.59 1.18
C PRO A 296 -2.76 -20.19 0.99
N PHE A 297 -3.86 -19.90 1.69
CA PHE A 297 -4.59 -18.64 1.64
C PHE A 297 -4.61 -17.97 3.02
N LYS A 298 -4.67 -16.65 2.99
CA LYS A 298 -4.91 -15.80 4.14
C LYS A 298 -6.17 -14.98 3.89
N THR A 299 -6.95 -14.78 4.94
CA THR A 299 -8.13 -13.91 4.90
C THR A 299 -7.97 -12.81 5.93
N SER A 300 -8.13 -11.57 5.46
CA SER A 300 -8.07 -10.37 6.29
C SER A 300 -9.48 -9.87 6.57
N ILE A 301 -9.79 -9.65 7.84
CA ILE A 301 -11.05 -9.09 8.28
C ILE A 301 -10.84 -7.91 9.20
N VAL A 302 -11.87 -7.07 9.26
CA VAL A 302 -12.00 -6.02 10.26
C VAL A 302 -13.38 -6.12 10.87
N PHE A 303 -13.44 -6.03 12.19
CA PHE A 303 -14.71 -6.04 12.91
C PHE A 303 -14.74 -5.01 14.03
N ALA A 304 -15.95 -4.63 14.40
CA ALA A 304 -16.23 -3.73 15.51
C ALA A 304 -17.57 -4.08 16.16
N HIS A 305 -17.78 -3.55 17.35
CA HIS A 305 -19.05 -3.69 18.07
C HIS A 305 -19.46 -2.34 18.67
N ASP A 306 -20.76 -2.07 18.68
CA ASP A 306 -21.33 -0.79 19.10
C ASP A 306 -21.45 -0.67 20.63
N ARG A 307 -21.30 -1.78 21.37
CA ARG A 307 -21.46 -1.82 22.82
C ARG A 307 -20.12 -2.04 23.53
N GLU A 308 -19.98 -1.45 24.71
CA GLU A 308 -18.91 -1.74 25.64
C GLU A 308 -18.95 -3.22 26.05
N GLY A 309 -17.84 -3.94 25.85
CA GLY A 309 -17.76 -5.35 26.23
C GLY A 309 -16.40 -5.98 25.91
N THR A 310 -15.54 -6.09 26.92
CA THR A 310 -14.20 -6.69 26.83
C THR A 310 -14.21 -8.16 26.39
N SER A 311 -15.36 -8.84 26.47
CA SER A 311 -15.51 -10.25 26.10
C SER A 311 -15.72 -10.50 24.60
N LEU A 312 -15.94 -9.45 23.80
CA LEU A 312 -16.12 -9.61 22.34
C LEU A 312 -14.90 -10.26 21.68
N LEU A 313 -13.70 -9.77 22.02
CA LEU A 313 -12.47 -10.29 21.43
C LEU A 313 -12.32 -11.79 21.73
N PHE A 314 -12.57 -12.19 22.98
CA PHE A 314 -12.54 -13.60 23.38
C PHE A 314 -13.52 -14.46 22.55
N LYS A 315 -14.77 -13.99 22.35
CA LYS A 315 -15.75 -14.71 21.53
C LYS A 315 -15.28 -14.87 20.08
N VAL A 316 -14.76 -13.79 19.49
CA VAL A 316 -14.24 -13.82 18.12
C VAL A 316 -13.04 -14.77 18.00
N LEU A 317 -12.09 -14.71 18.93
CA LEU A 317 -10.94 -15.61 18.97
C LEU A 317 -11.37 -17.07 19.14
N SER A 318 -12.39 -17.34 19.95
CA SER A 318 -12.93 -18.69 20.17
C SER A 318 -13.52 -19.28 18.88
N ALA A 319 -14.19 -18.47 18.06
CA ALA A 319 -14.76 -18.91 16.78
C ALA A 319 -13.69 -19.47 15.82
N PHE A 320 -12.47 -18.90 15.84
CA PHE A 320 -11.33 -19.41 15.09
C PHE A 320 -10.69 -20.63 15.76
N ALA A 321 -10.45 -20.54 17.07
CA ALA A 321 -9.76 -21.59 17.83
C ALA A 321 -10.49 -22.95 17.77
N PHE A 322 -11.82 -22.96 17.91
CA PHE A 322 -12.61 -24.19 17.84
C PHE A 322 -12.66 -24.83 16.44
N ARG A 323 -12.15 -24.15 15.42
CA ARG A 323 -12.12 -24.62 14.02
C ARG A 323 -10.69 -24.84 13.50
N ASP A 324 -9.70 -24.81 14.39
CA ASP A 324 -8.28 -24.99 14.07
C ASP A 324 -7.82 -24.02 12.97
N ILE A 325 -8.21 -22.74 13.12
CA ILE A 325 -7.82 -21.65 12.21
C ILE A 325 -6.76 -20.79 12.90
N SER A 326 -5.54 -20.82 12.37
CA SER A 326 -4.42 -20.02 12.86
C SER A 326 -4.62 -18.53 12.56
N LEU A 327 -4.36 -17.69 13.55
CA LEU A 327 -4.30 -16.24 13.38
C LEU A 327 -2.84 -15.83 13.15
N THR A 328 -2.61 -15.01 12.13
CA THR A 328 -1.29 -14.47 11.78
C THR A 328 -1.13 -13.01 12.18
N LYS A 329 -2.25 -12.32 12.42
CA LYS A 329 -2.26 -10.94 12.91
C LYS A 329 -3.48 -10.68 13.77
N ILE A 330 -3.29 -9.92 14.84
CA ILE A 330 -4.35 -9.28 15.61
C ILE A 330 -3.90 -7.87 15.99
N GLU A 331 -4.68 -6.86 15.63
CA GLU A 331 -4.39 -5.46 15.91
C GLU A 331 -5.65 -4.77 16.42
N SER A 332 -5.55 -4.09 17.56
CA SER A 332 -6.66 -3.33 18.15
C SER A 332 -6.44 -1.83 17.96
N ARG A 333 -7.46 -1.12 17.48
CA ARG A 333 -7.37 0.30 17.15
C ARG A 333 -8.45 1.08 17.89
N PRO A 334 -8.08 1.93 18.89
CA PRO A 334 -9.05 2.80 19.54
C PRO A 334 -9.52 3.85 18.54
N HIS A 335 -10.83 3.98 18.38
CA HIS A 335 -11.43 4.87 17.39
C HIS A 335 -12.42 5.88 18.02
N ARG A 336 -12.10 6.31 19.25
CA ARG A 336 -12.97 7.10 20.12
C ARG A 336 -13.50 8.44 19.53
N ASN A 337 -12.74 9.11 18.66
CA ASN A 337 -13.03 10.52 18.32
C ASN A 337 -13.22 10.84 16.82
N ARG A 338 -13.17 9.86 15.90
CA ARG A 338 -13.35 10.12 14.47
C ARG A 338 -14.42 9.22 13.87
N PRO A 339 -15.52 9.76 13.31
CA PRO A 339 -16.44 8.91 12.57
C PRO A 339 -15.70 8.34 11.35
N ILE A 340 -15.81 7.03 11.15
CA ILE A 340 -15.32 6.39 9.93
C ILE A 340 -16.45 6.44 8.91
N ARG A 341 -16.16 7.00 7.74
CA ARG A 341 -17.01 6.83 6.56
C ARG A 341 -16.84 5.40 6.08
N LEU A 342 -17.78 4.56 6.46
CA LEU A 342 -17.90 3.22 5.90
C LEU A 342 -18.66 3.35 4.59
N VAL A 343 -18.05 2.87 3.51
CA VAL A 343 -18.73 2.80 2.21
C VAL A 343 -19.45 1.46 2.13
N ASP A 344 -20.76 1.50 1.99
CA ASP A 344 -21.59 0.30 1.81
C ASP A 344 -21.60 -0.20 0.36
N ASP A 345 -22.31 -1.29 0.11
CA ASP A 345 -22.41 -1.89 -1.22
C ASP A 345 -23.00 -0.94 -2.29
N ALA A 346 -23.76 0.06 -1.85
CA ALA A 346 -24.38 1.08 -2.70
C ALA A 346 -23.51 2.34 -2.89
N ASN A 347 -22.26 2.32 -2.42
CA ASN A 347 -21.35 3.47 -2.45
C ASN A 347 -21.83 4.66 -1.60
N VAL A 348 -22.76 4.43 -0.67
CA VAL A 348 -23.25 5.42 0.27
C VAL A 348 -22.39 5.36 1.53
N GLY A 349 -21.80 6.51 1.87
CA GLY A 349 -20.96 6.61 3.06
C GLY A 349 -21.82 6.81 4.30
N THR A 350 -21.89 5.83 5.20
CA THR A 350 -22.44 6.04 6.54
C THR A 350 -21.33 6.31 7.54
N ALA A 351 -21.47 7.41 8.28
CA ALA A 351 -20.55 7.75 9.37
C ALA A 351 -20.92 6.90 10.60
N LYS A 352 -20.08 5.92 10.95
CA LYS A 352 -20.24 5.14 12.20
C LYS A 352 -19.13 5.49 13.20
N ARG A 353 -19.46 5.37 14.48
CA ARG A 353 -18.54 5.54 15.60
C ARG A 353 -18.40 4.21 16.31
N PHE A 354 -17.17 3.70 16.39
CA PHE A 354 -16.84 2.51 17.17
C PHE A 354 -15.77 2.89 18.19
N GLU A 355 -15.84 2.33 19.39
CA GLU A 355 -14.80 2.56 20.39
C GLU A 355 -13.49 1.88 20.01
N TYR A 356 -13.60 0.67 19.47
CA TYR A 356 -12.49 -0.16 19.01
C TYR A 356 -12.83 -0.85 17.69
N MET A 357 -11.82 -0.94 16.83
CA MET A 357 -11.83 -1.85 15.69
C MET A 357 -10.70 -2.85 15.84
N PHE A 358 -10.95 -4.07 15.41
CA PHE A 358 -9.99 -5.16 15.43
C PHE A 358 -9.73 -5.62 14.01
N TYR A 359 -8.46 -5.69 13.64
CA TYR A 359 -8.00 -6.25 12.38
C TYR A 359 -7.41 -7.62 12.66
N ILE A 360 -7.86 -8.62 11.92
CA ILE A 360 -7.38 -9.99 12.04
C ILE A 360 -7.01 -10.51 10.66
N ASP A 361 -5.84 -11.13 10.58
CA ASP A 361 -5.46 -12.00 9.47
C ASP A 361 -5.42 -13.44 9.94
N PHE A 362 -6.03 -14.36 9.18
CA PHE A 362 -6.08 -15.77 9.53
C PHE A 362 -5.80 -16.69 8.33
N GLU A 363 -5.23 -17.86 8.59
CA GLU A 363 -4.81 -18.84 7.59
C GLU A 363 -5.97 -19.76 7.21
N ALA A 364 -6.88 -19.25 6.40
CA ALA A 364 -7.86 -20.05 5.69
C ALA A 364 -8.39 -19.32 4.47
N SER A 365 -8.80 -20.09 3.47
CA SER A 365 -9.52 -19.57 2.31
C SER A 365 -11.00 -19.39 2.61
N MET A 366 -11.62 -18.35 2.06
CA MET A 366 -13.07 -18.17 2.07
C MET A 366 -13.84 -19.22 1.24
N ALA A 367 -13.14 -20.09 0.51
CA ALA A 367 -13.71 -21.27 -0.11
C ALA A 367 -13.87 -22.47 0.86
N GLU A 368 -13.28 -22.40 2.06
CA GLU A 368 -13.35 -23.47 3.05
C GLU A 368 -14.58 -23.32 3.96
N PRO A 369 -15.35 -24.40 4.21
CA PRO A 369 -16.50 -24.35 5.12
C PRO A 369 -16.14 -23.89 6.54
N ARG A 370 -14.95 -24.26 7.05
CA ARG A 370 -14.51 -23.83 8.39
C ARG A 370 -14.36 -22.31 8.51
N ALA A 371 -13.84 -21.65 7.48
CA ALA A 371 -13.69 -20.19 7.46
C ALA A 371 -15.05 -19.50 7.36
N GLN A 372 -15.94 -20.01 6.50
CA GLN A 372 -17.30 -19.49 6.34
C GLN A 372 -18.10 -19.61 7.65
N ASN A 373 -18.02 -20.76 8.31
CA ASN A 373 -18.68 -21.00 9.60
C ASN A 373 -18.11 -20.12 10.71
N ALA A 374 -16.80 -19.85 10.72
CA ALA A 374 -16.18 -18.94 11.68
C ALA A 374 -16.72 -17.50 11.50
N LEU A 375 -16.79 -17.01 10.26
CA LEU A 375 -17.29 -15.66 9.98
C LEU A 375 -18.78 -15.52 10.26
N ALA A 376 -19.59 -16.54 9.96
CA ALA A 376 -21.00 -16.54 10.31
C ALA A 376 -21.21 -16.37 11.82
N GLU A 377 -20.45 -17.11 12.64
CA GLU A 377 -20.49 -16.99 14.10
C GLU A 377 -20.01 -15.61 14.58
N ILE A 378 -18.92 -15.08 14.00
CA ILE A 378 -18.41 -13.73 14.34
C ILE A 378 -19.44 -12.64 14.01
N GLN A 379 -20.19 -12.79 12.92
CA GLN A 379 -21.23 -11.85 12.54
C GLN A 379 -22.37 -11.80 13.57
N GLU A 380 -22.65 -12.88 14.30
CA GLU A 380 -23.65 -12.87 15.38
C GLU A 380 -23.23 -12.00 16.58
N PHE A 381 -21.93 -11.82 16.79
CA PHE A 381 -21.39 -11.07 17.93
C PHE A 381 -21.02 -9.62 17.59
N THR A 382 -20.90 -9.26 16.32
CA THR A 382 -20.33 -7.97 15.87
C THR A 382 -21.41 -7.07 15.25
N SER A 383 -21.30 -5.75 15.44
CA SER A 383 -22.18 -4.77 14.77
C SER A 383 -21.66 -4.39 13.38
N PHE A 384 -20.38 -4.68 13.14
CA PHE A 384 -19.69 -4.45 11.89
C PHE A 384 -18.67 -5.55 11.68
N LEU A 385 -18.72 -6.17 10.51
CA LEU A 385 -17.74 -7.13 10.02
C LEU A 385 -17.55 -6.86 8.52
N ARG A 386 -16.30 -6.70 8.10
CA ARG A 386 -15.93 -6.58 6.68
C ARG A 386 -14.77 -7.51 6.39
N VAL A 387 -14.91 -8.29 5.32
CA VAL A 387 -13.80 -9.02 4.72
C VAL A 387 -13.04 -8.07 3.82
N LEU A 388 -11.77 -7.82 4.13
CA LEU A 388 -10.89 -6.97 3.35
C LEU A 388 -10.32 -7.72 2.13
N GLY A 389 -10.17 -9.03 2.23
CA GLY A 389 -9.77 -9.90 1.13
C GLY A 389 -9.49 -11.33 1.61
N SER A 390 -9.58 -12.29 0.67
CA SER A 390 -9.13 -13.67 0.86
C SER A 390 -8.21 -14.01 -0.30
N TYR A 391 -6.93 -14.17 -0.02
CA TYR A 391 -5.87 -14.10 -1.03
C TYR A 391 -4.73 -15.10 -0.77
N PRO A 392 -3.99 -15.51 -1.82
CA PRO A 392 -2.78 -16.31 -1.68
C PRO A 392 -1.77 -15.69 -0.72
N MET A 393 -1.18 -16.51 0.14
CA MET A 393 -0.04 -16.09 0.96
C MET A 393 1.22 -15.95 0.11
N ASP A 394 2.09 -15.01 0.48
CA ASP A 394 3.45 -14.97 -0.06
C ASP A 394 4.28 -16.08 0.59
N MET A 395 4.52 -17.13 -0.18
CA MET A 395 5.33 -18.29 0.24
C MET A 395 6.76 -18.22 -0.32
N THR A 396 7.20 -17.05 -0.84
CA THR A 396 8.56 -16.91 -1.35
C THR A 396 9.57 -17.12 -0.22
N PRO A 397 10.49 -18.12 -0.34
CA PRO A 397 11.47 -18.37 0.69
C PRO A 397 12.36 -17.15 0.91
N TRP A 398 12.69 -16.87 2.15
CA TRP A 398 13.69 -15.87 2.51
C TRP A 398 15.07 -16.29 1.99
N SER A 399 15.60 -15.60 0.98
CA SER A 399 16.98 -15.78 0.52
C SER A 399 17.84 -14.58 0.92
N THR A 400 18.71 -14.76 1.91
CA THR A 400 19.68 -13.75 2.39
C THR A 400 20.93 -13.61 1.51
N THR A 401 20.95 -14.18 0.32
CA THR A 401 22.12 -14.14 -0.56
C THR A 401 22.26 -12.74 -1.17
N GLY A 402 23.23 -11.97 -0.66
CA GLY A 402 23.78 -10.81 -1.37
C GLY A 402 24.32 -11.17 -2.76
N PRO A 403 24.76 -10.17 -3.55
CA PRO A 403 25.17 -10.39 -4.93
C PRO A 403 26.30 -11.44 -4.99
N PRO A 404 26.30 -12.31 -6.02
CA PRO A 404 27.34 -13.33 -6.16
C PRO A 404 28.70 -12.64 -6.24
N SER A 405 29.59 -12.97 -5.31
CA SER A 405 30.98 -12.55 -5.37
C SER A 405 31.57 -13.02 -6.69
N ALA A 406 32.18 -12.09 -7.43
CA ALA A 406 32.86 -12.39 -8.69
C ALA A 406 33.92 -13.49 -8.47
N PRO A 407 34.07 -14.44 -9.40
CA PRO A 407 35.05 -15.51 -9.25
C PRO A 407 36.46 -14.92 -9.18
N SER A 408 37.18 -15.25 -8.12
CA SER A 408 38.59 -14.91 -7.96
C SER A 408 39.40 -15.55 -9.10
N SER A 409 40.04 -14.72 -9.90
CA SER A 409 41.03 -15.15 -10.89
C SER A 409 42.24 -15.72 -10.15
N SER A 410 42.36 -17.05 -10.10
CA SER A 410 43.60 -17.71 -9.71
C SER A 410 44.66 -17.50 -10.79
N SER A 411 45.59 -16.60 -10.54
CA SER A 411 46.82 -16.48 -11.32
C SER A 411 47.73 -17.68 -11.02
N SER A 412 47.75 -18.67 -11.92
CA SER A 412 48.79 -19.70 -11.92
C SER A 412 50.08 -19.10 -12.49
N SER A 413 50.98 -18.69 -11.59
CA SER A 413 52.38 -18.41 -11.92
C SER A 413 53.10 -19.71 -12.27
N SER A 414 53.64 -19.76 -13.49
CA SER A 414 54.63 -20.74 -13.91
C SER A 414 55.94 -20.56 -13.13
N SER A 415 56.45 -21.64 -12.56
CA SER A 415 57.85 -21.75 -12.16
C SER A 415 58.43 -23.05 -12.72
N SER A 416 59.32 -22.87 -13.68
CA SER A 416 60.25 -23.85 -14.24
C SER A 416 61.46 -24.11 -13.32
N SER A 417 62.15 -25.23 -13.59
CA SER A 417 63.44 -25.75 -13.03
C SER A 417 63.33 -26.41 -11.64
N ASP A 418 63.82 -27.62 -11.35
CA ASP A 418 64.78 -28.54 -11.98
C ASP A 418 64.29 -30.01 -11.96
#